data_AF-A0A957J8C9-F1
#
_entry.id   AF-A0A957J8C9-F1
#
_cell.length_a   1.000
_cell.length_b   1.000
_cell.length_c   1.000
_cell.angle_alpha   90.00
_cell.angle_beta   90.00
_cell.angle_gamma   90.00
#
_symmetry.space_group_name_H-M   'P 1'
#
loop_
_entity.id
_entity.type
_entity.pdbx_description
1 polymer ?
#
loop_
_entity_poly.entity_id
_entity_poly.type
_entity_poly.pdbx_seq_one_letter_code
_entity_poly.pdbx_strand_id
1 'polypeptide(L)'
;MLSVADLMTCDPDTVSSDTPLEQAIAIMNRAERRQLPVVDNGELVGLISDRDVRLAVNSPFIEMDSLDKLHLLDTVTVGQCMTPNPVTIAPTAKLYEAAGILSRYKFGALPVVEDT
;
A
#
# COMPACT_ATOMS: atom_id res chain seq x y z
N MET A 1 7.49 -27.47 -6.47
CA MET A 1 7.97 -26.55 -5.41
C MET A 1 7.03 -25.37 -5.44
N LEU A 2 6.48 -24.91 -4.31
CA LEU A 2 5.47 -23.86 -4.32
C LEU A 2 6.10 -22.50 -4.70
N SER A 3 5.49 -21.82 -5.65
CA SER A 3 5.84 -20.47 -6.11
C SER A 3 5.00 -19.41 -5.41
N VAL A 4 5.34 -18.15 -5.60
CA VAL A 4 4.53 -17.01 -5.14
C VAL A 4 3.18 -16.99 -5.85
N ALA A 5 3.14 -17.27 -7.14
CA ALA A 5 1.91 -17.31 -7.95
C ALA A 5 0.86 -18.28 -7.40
N ASP A 6 1.29 -19.36 -6.73
CA ASP A 6 0.39 -20.36 -6.16
C ASP A 6 -0.40 -19.85 -4.93
N LEU A 7 0.03 -18.75 -4.31
CA LEU A 7 -0.57 -18.21 -3.07
C LEU A 7 -0.90 -16.71 -3.12
N MET A 8 -0.47 -15.99 -4.15
CA MET A 8 -0.72 -14.56 -4.27
C MET A 8 -2.21 -14.25 -4.40
N THR A 9 -2.61 -13.03 -4.03
CA THR A 9 -3.92 -12.49 -4.41
C THR A 9 -3.78 -11.92 -5.81
N CYS A 10 -4.43 -12.53 -6.80
CA CYS A 10 -4.52 -11.99 -8.15
C CYS A 10 -5.47 -10.78 -8.18
N ASP A 11 -5.17 -9.81 -9.04
CA ASP A 11 -5.98 -8.60 -9.27
C ASP A 11 -6.41 -7.89 -7.97
N PRO A 12 -5.45 -7.50 -7.09
CA PRO A 12 -5.80 -6.80 -5.86
C PRO A 12 -6.44 -5.43 -6.15
N ASP A 13 -7.26 -4.95 -5.21
CA ASP A 13 -7.68 -3.54 -5.22
C ASP A 13 -6.44 -2.63 -5.24
N THR A 14 -6.42 -1.67 -6.15
CA THR A 14 -5.35 -0.67 -6.29
C THR A 14 -5.92 0.74 -6.24
N VAL A 15 -5.03 1.71 -6.03
CA VAL A 15 -5.34 3.15 -6.10
C VAL A 15 -4.28 3.84 -6.96
N SER A 16 -4.62 5.01 -7.51
CA SER A 16 -3.66 5.88 -8.19
C SER A 16 -2.99 6.84 -7.21
N SER A 17 -1.86 7.44 -7.61
CA SER A 17 -1.14 8.40 -6.74
C SER A 17 -1.93 9.68 -6.47
N ASP A 18 -2.87 10.06 -7.33
CA ASP A 18 -3.77 11.21 -7.15
C ASP A 18 -5.03 10.90 -6.34
N THR A 19 -5.27 9.63 -5.98
CA THR A 19 -6.42 9.23 -5.16
C THR A 19 -6.37 9.94 -3.79
N PRO A 20 -7.46 10.58 -3.32
CA PRO A 20 -7.53 11.14 -1.96
C PRO A 20 -7.40 10.05 -0.89
N LEU A 21 -6.77 10.38 0.25
CA LEU A 21 -6.59 9.41 1.34
C LEU A 21 -7.91 8.86 1.88
N GLU A 22 -8.97 9.68 1.95
CA GLU A 22 -10.30 9.22 2.38
C GLU A 22 -10.78 8.03 1.54
N GLN A 23 -10.63 8.11 0.23
CA GLN A 23 -11.04 7.04 -0.69
C GLN A 23 -10.18 5.80 -0.52
N ALA A 24 -8.87 5.97 -0.34
CA ALA A 24 -7.97 4.84 -0.05
C ALA A 24 -8.35 4.12 1.25
N ILE A 25 -8.72 4.86 2.30
CA ILE A 25 -9.21 4.29 3.58
C ILE A 25 -10.52 3.51 3.36
N ALA A 26 -11.46 4.07 2.60
CA ALA A 26 -12.71 3.39 2.28
C ALA A 26 -12.46 2.06 1.54
N ILE A 27 -11.51 2.04 0.61
CA ILE A 27 -11.10 0.82 -0.11
C ILE A 27 -10.42 -0.18 0.83
N MET A 28 -9.51 0.27 1.71
CA MET A 28 -8.88 -0.60 2.70
C MET A 28 -9.92 -1.29 3.60
N ASN A 29 -10.90 -0.51 4.09
CA ASN A 29 -11.96 -1.01 4.97
C ASN A 29 -12.89 -1.99 4.25
N ARG A 30 -13.34 -1.68 3.02
CA ARG A 30 -14.24 -2.56 2.27
C ARG A 30 -13.58 -3.88 1.88
N ALA A 31 -12.28 -3.85 1.56
CA ALA A 31 -11.53 -5.01 1.11
C ALA A 31 -10.95 -5.82 2.28
N GLU A 32 -11.10 -5.34 3.53
CA GLU A 32 -10.46 -5.87 4.72
C GLU A 32 -8.93 -6.00 4.58
N ARG A 33 -8.31 -5.07 3.84
CA ARG A 33 -6.87 -5.01 3.60
C ARG A 33 -6.28 -3.75 4.21
N ARG A 34 -5.09 -3.86 4.78
CA ARG A 34 -4.38 -2.73 5.42
C ARG A 34 -3.37 -2.04 4.52
N GLN A 35 -3.23 -2.52 3.28
CA GLN A 35 -2.24 -2.05 2.32
C GLN A 35 -2.86 -2.14 0.92
N LEU A 36 -2.61 -1.13 0.11
CA LEU A 36 -3.03 -1.06 -1.28
C LEU A 36 -1.82 -0.75 -2.16
N PRO A 37 -1.59 -1.51 -3.25
CA PRO A 37 -0.64 -1.11 -4.27
C PRO A 37 -1.09 0.20 -4.92
N VAL A 38 -0.14 1.09 -5.16
CA VAL A 38 -0.36 2.35 -5.87
C VAL A 38 0.12 2.18 -7.30
N VAL A 39 -0.79 2.29 -8.26
CA VAL A 39 -0.55 1.99 -9.67
C VAL A 39 -0.96 3.19 -10.52
N ASP A 40 -0.02 3.70 -11.31
CA ASP A 40 -0.24 4.76 -12.29
C ASP A 40 0.14 4.25 -13.68
N ASN A 41 -0.69 4.51 -14.68
CA ASN A 41 -0.46 4.07 -16.07
C ASN A 41 -0.16 2.56 -16.23
N GLY A 42 -0.67 1.72 -15.31
CA GLY A 42 -0.44 0.28 -15.31
C GLY A 42 0.85 -0.16 -14.63
N GLU A 43 1.63 0.77 -14.08
CA GLU A 43 2.89 0.48 -13.38
C GLU A 43 2.75 0.69 -11.87
N LEU A 44 3.35 -0.22 -11.09
CA LEU A 44 3.43 -0.07 -9.63
C LEU A 44 4.41 1.05 -9.28
N VAL A 45 3.89 2.15 -8.76
CA VAL A 45 4.68 3.33 -8.35
C VAL A 45 4.88 3.42 -6.84
N GLY A 46 4.07 2.72 -6.05
CA GLY A 46 4.12 2.79 -4.60
C GLY A 46 3.31 1.74 -3.86
N LEU A 47 3.39 1.79 -2.54
CA LEU A 47 2.55 1.04 -1.61
C LEU A 47 2.06 2.00 -0.53
N ILE A 48 0.75 2.08 -0.32
CA ILE A 48 0.16 2.83 0.79
C ILE A 48 -0.36 1.87 1.83
N SER A 49 -0.01 2.10 3.10
CA SER A 49 -0.51 1.33 4.23
C SER A 49 -1.33 2.17 5.18
N ASP A 50 -2.18 1.51 5.95
CA ASP A 50 -2.91 2.11 7.06
C ASP A 50 -1.98 2.76 8.12
N ARG A 51 -0.71 2.33 8.21
CA ARG A 51 0.31 3.04 9.00
C ARG A 51 0.68 4.39 8.38
N ASP A 52 0.87 4.44 7.07
CA ASP A 52 1.24 5.68 6.36
C ASP A 52 0.11 6.71 6.47
N VAL A 53 -1.13 6.27 6.31
CA VAL A 53 -2.33 7.09 6.53
C VAL A 53 -2.33 7.67 7.96
N ARG A 54 -2.13 6.83 8.98
CA ARG A 54 -2.10 7.33 10.37
C ARG A 54 -0.99 8.33 10.63
N LEU A 55 0.17 8.16 10.01
CA LEU A 55 1.30 9.08 10.14
C LEU A 55 0.99 10.43 9.47
N ALA A 56 0.30 10.41 8.32
CA ALA A 56 -0.14 11.62 7.64
C ALA A 56 -1.15 12.42 8.48
N VAL A 57 -2.11 11.74 9.10
CA VAL A 57 -3.21 12.38 9.86
C VAL A 57 -2.80 12.80 11.28
N ASN A 58 -1.83 12.10 11.89
CA ASN A 58 -1.40 12.35 13.28
C ASN A 58 0.00 12.97 13.37
N SER A 59 0.34 13.89 12.47
CA SER A 59 1.60 14.63 12.58
C SER A 59 1.69 15.30 13.97
N PRO A 60 2.68 14.94 14.80
CA PRO A 60 2.80 15.47 16.17
C PRO A 60 3.13 16.98 16.21
N PHE A 61 3.31 17.61 15.06
CA PHE A 61 3.59 19.03 14.92
C PHE A 61 2.34 19.90 14.81
N ILE A 62 1.14 19.33 14.70
CA ILE A 62 -0.09 20.10 14.55
C ILE A 62 -1.12 19.71 15.61
N GLU A 63 -1.34 20.59 16.58
CA GLU A 63 -2.54 20.58 17.44
C GLU A 63 -3.74 21.06 16.62
N MET A 64 -4.29 20.18 15.78
CA MET A 64 -5.50 20.39 14.99
C MET A 64 -6.72 19.79 15.68
N ASP A 65 -7.88 20.43 15.53
CA ASP A 65 -9.14 19.85 15.97
C ASP A 65 -9.55 18.63 15.11
N SER A 66 -10.59 17.91 15.54
CA SER A 66 -11.04 16.69 14.85
C SER A 66 -11.63 16.95 13.45
N LEU A 67 -12.20 18.12 13.17
CA LEU A 67 -12.75 18.49 11.86
C LEU A 67 -11.62 18.81 10.88
N ASP A 68 -10.61 19.53 11.35
CA ASP A 68 -9.42 19.87 10.58
C ASP A 68 -8.70 18.63 10.04
N LYS A 69 -8.63 17.56 10.85
CA LYS A 69 -8.06 16.26 10.43
C LYS A 69 -8.87 15.56 9.34
N LEU A 70 -10.19 15.70 9.36
CA LEU A 70 -11.05 15.10 8.34
C LEU A 70 -10.85 15.81 7.00
N HIS A 71 -10.76 17.15 7.01
CA HIS A 71 -10.46 17.93 5.80
C HIS A 71 -9.12 17.58 5.14
N LEU A 72 -8.12 17.14 5.92
CA LEU A 72 -6.85 16.65 5.36
C LEU A 72 -7.02 15.36 4.56
N LEU A 73 -7.95 14.47 4.93
CA LEU A 73 -8.16 13.21 4.21
C LEU A 73 -8.70 13.42 2.79
N ASP A 74 -9.41 14.52 2.58
CA ASP A 74 -9.97 14.89 1.28
C ASP A 74 -8.98 15.64 0.39
N THR A 75 -7.99 16.30 0.99
CA THR A 75 -7.03 17.17 0.28
C THR A 75 -5.66 16.53 0.07
N VAL A 76 -5.25 15.63 0.96
CA VAL A 76 -4.00 14.88 0.84
C VAL A 76 -4.22 13.67 -0.06
N THR A 77 -3.30 13.49 -0.99
CA THR A 77 -3.31 12.39 -1.96
C THR A 77 -2.47 11.22 -1.48
N VAL A 78 -2.77 10.03 -1.99
CA VAL A 78 -2.01 8.79 -1.74
C VAL A 78 -0.53 8.98 -2.08
N GLY A 79 -0.21 9.62 -3.20
CA GLY A 79 1.16 9.84 -3.65
C GLY A 79 2.01 10.65 -2.69
N GLN A 80 1.41 11.54 -1.89
CA GLN A 80 2.11 12.33 -0.88
C GLN A 80 2.47 11.53 0.38
N CYS A 81 1.85 10.36 0.58
CA CYS A 81 2.00 9.56 1.80
C CYS A 81 2.51 8.13 1.57
N MET A 82 2.40 7.62 0.35
CA MET A 82 2.82 6.25 0.02
C MET A 82 4.32 6.04 0.21
N THR A 83 4.70 4.78 0.40
CA THR A 83 6.10 4.36 0.24
C THR A 83 6.37 4.20 -1.26
N PRO A 84 7.23 5.04 -1.88
CA PRO A 84 7.56 4.91 -3.29
C PRO A 84 8.50 3.72 -3.52
N ASN A 85 8.46 3.14 -4.72
CA ASN A 85 9.36 2.05 -5.14
C ASN A 85 9.45 0.90 -4.12
N PRO A 86 8.31 0.27 -3.75
CA PRO A 86 8.31 -0.79 -2.76
C PRO A 86 9.13 -1.99 -3.22
N VAL A 87 9.65 -2.76 -2.27
CA VAL A 87 10.25 -4.06 -2.60
C VAL A 87 9.15 -4.94 -3.20
N THR A 88 9.45 -5.58 -4.34
CA THR A 88 8.53 -6.48 -5.03
C THR A 88 9.12 -7.88 -5.15
N ILE A 89 8.33 -8.81 -5.66
CA ILE A 89 8.78 -10.16 -5.99
C ILE A 89 8.12 -10.66 -7.28
N ALA A 90 8.83 -11.48 -8.04
CA ALA A 90 8.28 -12.13 -9.22
C ALA A 90 7.27 -13.24 -8.86
N PRO A 91 6.23 -13.47 -9.69
CA PRO A 91 5.26 -14.55 -9.45
C PRO A 91 5.91 -15.94 -9.52
N THR A 92 6.97 -16.09 -10.32
CA THR A 92 7.72 -17.34 -10.50
C THR A 92 8.70 -17.63 -9.36
N ALA A 93 8.96 -16.66 -8.48
CA ALA A 93 9.87 -16.81 -7.35
C ALA A 93 9.37 -17.89 -6.39
N LYS A 94 10.29 -18.47 -5.62
CA LYS A 94 9.95 -19.54 -4.69
C LYS A 94 9.32 -18.95 -3.44
N LEU A 95 8.32 -19.63 -2.87
CA LEU A 95 7.59 -19.11 -1.72
C LEU A 95 8.50 -18.75 -0.51
N TYR A 96 9.56 -19.54 -0.27
CA TYR A 96 10.46 -19.27 0.86
C TYR A 96 11.22 -17.94 0.70
N GLU A 97 11.41 -17.45 -0.53
CA GLU A 97 12.08 -16.17 -0.81
C GLU A 97 11.16 -15.03 -0.37
N ALA A 98 9.88 -15.08 -0.73
CA ALA A 98 8.86 -14.16 -0.23
C ALA A 98 8.76 -14.18 1.29
N ALA A 99 8.70 -15.37 1.90
CA ALA A 99 8.65 -15.52 3.36
C ALA A 99 9.90 -14.92 4.04
N GLY A 100 11.07 -15.09 3.43
CA GLY A 100 12.33 -14.49 3.88
C GLY A 100 12.27 -12.96 3.90
N ILE A 101 11.77 -12.34 2.82
CA ILE A 101 11.63 -10.89 2.71
C ILE A 101 10.65 -10.36 3.77
N LEU A 102 9.43 -10.92 3.81
CA LEU A 102 8.38 -10.53 4.76
C LEU A 102 8.88 -10.62 6.21
N SER A 103 9.54 -11.73 6.58
CA SER A 103 10.02 -11.95 7.94
C SER A 103 11.19 -11.04 8.33
N ARG A 104 12.15 -10.85 7.42
CA ARG A 104 13.37 -10.07 7.66
C ARG A 104 13.08 -8.58 7.77
N TYR A 105 12.25 -8.06 6.86
CA TYR A 105 11.95 -6.63 6.80
C TYR A 105 10.66 -6.24 7.52
N LYS A 106 9.95 -7.22 8.10
CA LYS A 106 8.68 -7.02 8.83
C LYS A 106 7.60 -6.36 7.96
N PHE A 107 7.63 -6.64 6.66
CA PHE A 107 6.59 -6.19 5.74
C PHE A 107 5.31 -6.99 5.94
N GLY A 108 4.18 -6.29 5.92
CA GLY A 108 2.85 -6.89 6.04
C GLY A 108 2.35 -7.52 4.73
N ALA A 109 2.87 -7.06 3.59
CA ALA A 109 2.62 -7.62 2.28
C ALA A 109 3.80 -7.34 1.35
N LEU A 110 3.82 -8.00 0.21
CA LEU A 110 4.82 -7.85 -0.83
C LEU A 110 4.10 -7.81 -2.18
N PRO A 111 4.13 -6.67 -2.90
CA PRO A 111 3.58 -6.60 -4.24
C PRO A 111 4.25 -7.62 -5.16
N VAL A 112 3.44 -8.32 -5.95
CA VAL A 112 3.91 -9.26 -6.95
C VAL A 112 3.81 -8.57 -8.30
N VAL A 113 4.91 -8.51 -9.03
CA VAL A 113 5.00 -7.89 -10.37
C VAL A 113 5.69 -8.86 -11.32
N GLU A 114 5.28 -8.88 -12.59
CA GLU A 114 6.01 -9.66 -13.58
C GLU A 114 7.38 -9.04 -13.86
N ASP A 115 8.39 -9.88 -14.08
CA ASP A 115 9.69 -9.41 -14.55
C ASP A 115 9.53 -8.95 -16.01
N THR A 116 9.54 -7.65 -16.25
CA THR A 116 9.69 -7.05 -17.59
C THR A 116 11.05 -7.31 -18.20
#